data_AF-A0A7C5YMZ7-F1
#
_entry.id   AF-A0A7C5YMZ7-F1
#
_cell.length_a   1.000
_cell.length_b   1.000
_cell.length_c   1.000
_cell.angle_alpha   90.00
_cell.angle_beta   90.00
_cell.angle_gamma   90.00
#
_symmetry.space_group_name_H-M   'P 1'
#
loop_
_entity.id
_entity.type
_entity.pdbx_description
1 polymer ?
#
loop_
_entity_poly.entity_id
_entity_poly.type
_entity_poly.pdbx_seq_one_letter_code
_entity_poly.pdbx_strand_id
1 'polypeptide(L)'
;MEEIEFRGRKEEQNIARQVFLLMMRQGAMYGLDAPIRQSLSALTDYFLERKLLRREREEAARLIEAALNKNNHIFARLEREGEVFYVTSRRGRPVVEWSEPALPPRQLHPTPEGSAVASRRRAVRRPSLSPFWVRAAIRQMQLPRAGPPAQAVLATAEQIAIAATRKVEPATELRLEDGTAIDFRLQPEEIFARHGQAIGRVLRDALERDFRVVSFGDAWYLEEELEHFSKSRLAEIRRYILEEETPLSDLAILEDLFLKKPSDPDYELWAFSLNARLLREKKEFEYVGVAGANLWAVKDLPAIGSHSIKAAEVGQDYAFLQEEGEAAGRPEQLEHFLTFYEYRHGILPYDAQARAFFPPPFLEEQRSAYLRFEIPQHYEAYAVELRYPMGNRGGWLWGLEEFFHSSLVPGALITITRTEEPNVFVLQYLATEAQERRLLTYDERRNRYTFEDTTFYCEVEESLLLSEERFPRLRNTAPLPPAVRRRPADVVAHAFTLVGRKEGAGYRASLEELYPVVNIERPFSMEYLRRVLDLMDVFAPTEEEGVYLYTPAEEE
;
A
#
# COMPACT_ATOMS: atom_id res chain seq x y z
N MET A 1 25.63 -17.31 10.22
CA MET A 1 25.21 -18.27 9.16
C MET A 1 26.18 -19.43 9.23
N GLU A 2 25.71 -20.64 9.53
CA GLU A 2 26.54 -21.85 9.43
C GLU A 2 26.98 -22.04 7.96
N GLU A 3 28.22 -22.43 7.75
CA GLU A 3 28.80 -22.60 6.41
C GLU A 3 28.32 -23.94 5.82
N ILE A 4 27.45 -23.88 4.79
CA ILE A 4 26.84 -25.08 4.19
C ILE A 4 27.85 -25.78 3.27
N GLU A 5 28.22 -27.02 3.63
CA GLU A 5 29.13 -27.85 2.85
C GLU A 5 28.41 -28.69 1.77
N PHE A 6 28.87 -28.58 0.51
CA PHE A 6 28.36 -29.34 -0.62
C PHE A 6 29.27 -30.53 -0.96
N ARG A 7 28.68 -31.70 -1.19
CA ARG A 7 29.37 -32.97 -1.52
C ARG A 7 29.30 -33.25 -3.03
N GLY A 8 30.34 -33.89 -3.58
CA GLY A 8 30.40 -34.33 -4.98
C GLY A 8 31.65 -33.85 -5.72
N ARG A 9 31.68 -34.06 -7.04
CA ARG A 9 32.70 -33.48 -7.94
C ARG A 9 32.52 -31.96 -8.01
N LYS A 10 33.57 -31.23 -8.41
CA LYS A 10 33.54 -29.76 -8.50
C LYS A 10 32.37 -29.21 -9.31
N GLU A 11 31.99 -29.89 -10.40
CA GLU A 11 30.82 -29.53 -11.20
C GLU A 11 29.49 -29.77 -10.46
N GLU A 12 29.36 -30.89 -9.75
CA GLU A 12 28.16 -31.25 -8.96
C GLU A 12 27.98 -30.31 -7.76
N GLN A 13 29.08 -29.93 -7.10
CA GLN A 13 29.08 -28.94 -6.01
C GLN A 13 28.63 -27.57 -6.51
N ASN A 14 29.10 -27.15 -7.69
CA ASN A 14 28.69 -25.87 -8.29
C ASN A 14 27.19 -25.87 -8.64
N ILE A 15 26.68 -26.98 -9.21
CA ILE A 15 25.26 -27.12 -9.54
C ILE A 15 24.42 -27.08 -8.26
N ALA A 16 24.76 -27.88 -7.25
CA ALA A 16 24.04 -27.91 -5.98
C ALA A 16 24.04 -26.55 -5.27
N ARG A 17 25.17 -25.83 -5.31
CA ARG A 17 25.28 -24.46 -4.78
C ARG A 17 24.38 -23.48 -5.54
N GLN A 18 24.35 -23.56 -6.87
CA GLN A 18 23.50 -22.67 -7.68
C GLN A 18 22.02 -22.96 -7.49
N VAL A 19 21.62 -24.24 -7.40
CA VAL A 19 20.25 -24.63 -7.05
C VAL A 19 19.89 -24.12 -5.66
N PHE A 20 20.77 -24.28 -4.67
CA PHE A 20 20.55 -23.76 -3.33
C PHE A 20 20.35 -22.24 -3.35
N LEU A 21 21.23 -21.48 -4.00
CA LEU A 21 21.11 -20.03 -4.11
C LEU A 21 19.83 -19.58 -4.83
N LEU A 22 19.39 -20.32 -5.84
CA LEU A 22 18.13 -20.07 -6.54
C LEU A 22 16.94 -20.27 -5.59
N MET A 23 16.92 -21.40 -4.87
CA MET A 23 15.88 -21.69 -3.89
C MET A 23 15.90 -20.67 -2.74
N MET A 24 17.08 -20.23 -2.28
CA MET A 24 17.22 -19.17 -1.28
C MET A 24 16.64 -17.83 -1.73
N ARG A 25 16.81 -17.46 -3.00
CA ARG A 25 16.22 -16.24 -3.56
C ARG A 25 14.71 -16.35 -3.65
N GLN A 26 14.21 -17.53 -4.02
CA GLN A 26 12.78 -17.79 -4.09
C GLN A 26 12.12 -17.83 -2.70
N GLY A 27 12.80 -18.39 -1.71
CA GLY A 27 12.40 -18.40 -0.32
C GLY A 27 12.95 -17.24 0.49
N ALA A 28 13.35 -16.12 -0.13
CA ALA A 28 13.94 -14.99 0.58
C ALA A 28 13.00 -14.35 1.62
N MET A 29 11.70 -14.61 1.50
CA MET A 29 10.64 -14.16 2.41
C MET A 29 10.04 -15.31 3.24
N TYR A 30 10.57 -16.53 3.09
CA TYR A 30 10.11 -17.69 3.84
C TYR A 30 10.80 -17.72 5.21
N GLY A 31 10.12 -18.29 6.22
CA GLY A 31 10.72 -18.56 7.53
C GLY A 31 12.00 -19.42 7.41
N LEU A 32 12.88 -19.35 8.41
CA LEU A 32 14.21 -19.99 8.35
C LEU A 32 14.14 -21.50 8.09
N ASP A 33 13.10 -22.16 8.58
CA ASP A 33 12.84 -23.59 8.47
C ASP A 33 11.68 -23.93 7.51
N ALA A 34 11.13 -22.94 6.80
CA ALA A 34 10.02 -23.17 5.87
C ALA A 34 10.49 -23.87 4.58
N PRO A 35 9.69 -24.83 4.05
CA PRO A 35 10.07 -25.61 2.88
C PRO A 35 9.96 -24.78 1.59
N ILE A 36 11.08 -24.68 0.88
CA ILE A 36 11.18 -24.12 -0.45
C ILE A 36 11.16 -25.30 -1.43
N ARG A 37 10.22 -25.30 -2.38
CA ARG A 37 10.02 -26.41 -3.33
C ARG A 37 10.35 -25.97 -4.75
N GLN A 38 11.06 -26.81 -5.50
CA GLN A 38 11.30 -26.61 -6.93
C GLN A 38 11.21 -27.94 -7.69
N SER A 39 10.56 -27.94 -8.86
CA SER A 39 10.50 -29.12 -9.71
C SER A 39 11.81 -29.29 -10.50
N LEU A 40 12.17 -30.55 -10.78
CA LEU A 40 13.34 -30.86 -11.60
C LEU A 40 13.21 -30.27 -13.02
N SER A 41 11.98 -30.19 -13.56
CA SER A 41 11.67 -29.57 -14.85
C SER A 41 12.02 -28.07 -14.84
N ALA A 42 11.54 -27.32 -13.84
CA ALA A 42 11.78 -25.88 -13.72
C ALA A 42 13.27 -25.56 -13.46
N LEU A 43 13.95 -26.37 -12.66
CA LEU A 43 15.40 -26.25 -12.46
C LEU A 43 16.15 -26.49 -13.77
N THR A 44 15.75 -27.50 -14.56
CA THR A 44 16.39 -27.79 -15.84
C THR A 44 16.21 -26.63 -16.82
N ASP A 45 14.99 -26.08 -16.91
CA ASP A 45 14.68 -24.97 -17.81
C ASP A 45 15.46 -23.70 -17.42
N TYR A 46 15.54 -23.38 -16.12
CA TYR A 46 16.33 -22.25 -15.61
C TYR A 46 17.82 -22.35 -15.98
N PHE A 47 18.43 -23.53 -15.84
CA PHE A 47 19.85 -23.73 -16.14
C PHE A 47 20.15 -23.68 -17.64
N LEU A 48 19.21 -24.07 -18.50
CA LEU A 48 19.34 -23.99 -19.96
C LEU A 48 19.15 -22.56 -20.47
N GLU A 49 18.12 -21.85 -19.99
CA GLU A 49 17.84 -20.45 -20.40
C GLU A 49 19.00 -19.51 -20.06
N ARG A 50 19.60 -19.68 -18.88
CA ARG A 50 20.77 -18.89 -18.45
C ARG A 50 22.10 -19.38 -19.02
N LYS A 51 22.09 -20.40 -19.90
CA LYS A 51 23.27 -21.03 -20.50
C LYS A 51 24.29 -21.51 -19.46
N LEU A 52 23.82 -21.84 -18.26
CA LEU A 52 24.63 -22.35 -17.14
C LEU A 52 25.02 -23.81 -17.38
N LEU A 53 24.20 -24.56 -18.13
CA LEU A 53 24.53 -25.86 -18.70
C LEU A 53 24.37 -25.79 -20.23
N ARG A 54 25.44 -26.12 -20.98
CA ARG A 54 25.41 -26.22 -22.45
C ARG A 54 25.23 -27.67 -22.89
N ARG A 55 24.09 -28.25 -22.56
CA ARG A 55 23.74 -29.65 -22.85
C ARG A 55 22.28 -29.78 -23.28
N GLU A 56 21.92 -30.93 -23.81
CA GLU A 56 20.52 -31.26 -24.07
C GLU A 56 19.72 -31.40 -22.76
N ARG A 57 18.41 -31.14 -22.84
CA ARG A 57 17.52 -31.06 -21.68
C ARG A 57 17.56 -32.32 -20.80
N GLU A 58 17.60 -33.49 -21.42
CA GLU A 58 17.63 -34.77 -20.69
C GLU A 58 18.96 -35.03 -19.98
N GLU A 59 20.07 -34.55 -20.53
CA GLU A 59 21.39 -34.66 -19.89
C GLU A 59 21.52 -33.66 -18.74
N ALA A 60 21.00 -32.44 -18.92
CA ALA A 60 20.97 -31.41 -17.89
C ALA A 60 20.13 -31.86 -16.68
N ALA A 61 18.94 -32.43 -16.91
CA ALA A 61 18.09 -32.97 -15.85
C ALA A 61 18.79 -34.09 -15.06
N ARG A 62 19.45 -35.04 -15.75
CA ARG A 62 20.21 -36.13 -15.11
C ARG A 62 21.37 -35.63 -14.25
N LEU A 63 22.06 -34.58 -14.70
CA LEU A 63 23.16 -33.97 -13.94
C LEU A 63 22.69 -33.20 -12.71
N ILE A 64 21.59 -32.46 -12.83
CA ILE A 64 20.98 -31.74 -11.70
C ILE A 64 20.49 -32.75 -10.66
N GLU A 65 19.79 -33.80 -11.09
CA GLU A 65 19.34 -34.88 -10.21
C GLU A 65 20.51 -35.59 -9.51
N ALA A 66 21.58 -35.94 -10.23
CA ALA A 66 22.77 -36.55 -9.65
C ALA A 66 23.46 -35.64 -8.61
N ALA A 67 23.50 -34.33 -8.86
CA ALA A 67 24.09 -33.35 -7.95
C ALA A 67 23.23 -33.18 -6.67
N LEU A 68 21.91 -33.12 -6.79
CA LEU A 68 21.01 -32.95 -5.65
C LEU A 68 20.92 -34.22 -4.80
N ASN A 69 20.88 -35.41 -5.42
CA ASN A 69 20.87 -36.68 -4.70
C ASN A 69 22.14 -36.92 -3.85
N LYS A 70 23.30 -36.43 -4.31
CA LYS A 70 24.55 -36.46 -3.52
C LYS A 70 24.56 -35.49 -2.33
N ASN A 71 23.64 -34.53 -2.31
CA ASN A 71 23.47 -33.51 -1.28
C ASN A 71 22.14 -33.70 -0.54
N ASN A 72 21.81 -34.95 -0.21
CA ASN A 72 20.57 -35.32 0.49
C ASN A 72 20.46 -34.76 1.92
N HIS A 73 21.57 -34.29 2.50
CA HIS A 73 21.59 -33.57 3.77
C HIS A 73 21.08 -32.13 3.66
N ILE A 74 20.93 -31.60 2.43
CA ILE A 74 20.41 -30.26 2.14
C ILE A 74 19.08 -30.33 1.38
N PHE A 75 18.93 -31.30 0.48
CA PHE A 75 17.76 -31.45 -0.39
C PHE A 75 17.02 -32.75 -0.14
N ALA A 76 15.70 -32.68 0.03
CA ALA A 76 14.81 -33.83 0.01
C ALA A 76 14.18 -34.00 -1.38
N ARG A 77 14.21 -35.22 -1.93
CA ARG A 77 13.49 -35.57 -3.15
C ARG A 77 12.07 -36.00 -2.79
N LEU A 78 11.07 -35.36 -3.39
CA LEU A 78 9.66 -35.73 -3.29
C LEU A 78 9.14 -36.05 -4.70
N GLU A 79 8.32 -37.09 -4.81
CA GLU A 79 7.69 -37.46 -6.07
C GLU A 79 6.18 -37.36 -5.89
N ARG A 80 5.53 -36.48 -6.67
CA ARG A 80 4.09 -36.23 -6.58
C ARG A 80 3.53 -36.11 -8.00
N GLU A 81 2.46 -36.84 -8.27
CA GLU A 81 1.72 -36.77 -9.55
C GLU A 81 2.60 -37.02 -10.79
N GLY A 82 3.65 -37.82 -10.66
CA GLY A 82 4.58 -38.15 -11.75
C GLY A 82 5.69 -37.11 -12.01
N GLU A 83 5.78 -36.06 -11.18
CA GLU A 83 6.84 -35.05 -11.23
C GLU A 83 7.75 -35.11 -10.00
N VAL A 84 9.05 -34.86 -10.21
CA VAL A 84 10.08 -34.88 -9.18
C VAL A 84 10.32 -33.46 -8.65
N PHE A 85 10.15 -33.28 -7.36
CA PHE A 85 10.41 -32.05 -6.63
C PHE A 85 11.61 -32.20 -5.69
N TYR A 86 12.35 -31.11 -5.52
CA TYR A 86 13.37 -30.97 -4.49
C TYR A 86 12.93 -29.92 -3.47
N VAL A 87 13.09 -30.25 -2.19
CA VAL A 87 12.72 -29.41 -1.06
C VAL A 87 13.94 -29.11 -0.20
N THR A 88 14.10 -27.84 0.18
CA THR A 88 15.13 -27.39 1.12
C THR A 88 14.59 -26.25 1.97
N SER A 89 15.31 -25.81 3.00
CA SER A 89 14.96 -24.65 3.82
C SER A 89 16.06 -23.59 3.75
N ARG A 90 15.81 -22.41 4.33
CA ARG A 90 16.84 -21.36 4.37
C ARG A 90 18.07 -21.72 5.20
N ARG A 91 17.94 -22.68 6.11
CA ARG A 91 19.04 -23.27 6.89
C ARG A 91 19.70 -24.46 6.21
N GLY A 92 19.28 -24.82 4.99
CA GLY A 92 19.81 -25.99 4.27
C GLY A 92 19.43 -27.31 4.93
N ARG A 93 18.22 -27.40 5.52
CA ARG A 93 17.71 -28.63 6.13
C ARG A 93 16.54 -29.20 5.28
N PRO A 94 16.56 -30.50 4.96
CA PRO A 94 15.45 -31.13 4.24
C PRO A 94 14.22 -31.26 5.16
N VAL A 95 13.12 -30.58 4.80
CA VAL A 95 11.83 -30.71 5.49
C VAL A 95 10.98 -31.70 4.71
N VAL A 96 10.83 -32.93 5.23
CA VAL A 96 10.20 -34.06 4.51
C VAL A 96 8.72 -34.25 4.87
N GLU A 97 8.28 -33.78 6.04
CA GLU A 97 6.87 -33.86 6.46
C GLU A 97 6.33 -32.47 6.75
N TRP A 98 5.43 -32.00 5.88
CA TRP A 98 4.55 -30.87 6.16
C TRP A 98 3.23 -31.08 5.44
N SER A 99 2.16 -31.23 6.21
CA SER A 99 0.80 -31.00 5.76
C SER A 99 0.64 -29.50 5.55
N GLU A 100 0.31 -29.08 4.32
CA GLU A 100 -0.19 -27.73 4.08
C GLU A 100 -1.31 -27.45 5.10
N PRO A 101 -1.24 -26.41 5.95
CA PRO A 101 -2.43 -25.90 6.58
C PRO A 101 -3.28 -25.42 5.42
N ALA A 102 -4.22 -26.26 5.01
CA ALA A 102 -5.32 -25.83 4.17
C ALA A 102 -5.93 -24.65 4.91
N LEU A 103 -5.75 -23.45 4.38
CA LEU A 103 -6.54 -22.30 4.81
C LEU A 103 -7.99 -22.78 4.74
N PRO A 104 -8.71 -22.88 5.87
CA PRO A 104 -10.07 -23.35 5.82
C PRO A 104 -10.88 -22.40 4.92
N PRO A 105 -11.84 -22.90 4.13
CA PRO A 105 -12.73 -22.04 3.39
C PRO A 105 -13.41 -21.07 4.37
N ARG A 106 -13.22 -19.78 4.11
CA ARG A 106 -13.87 -18.60 4.70
C ARG A 106 -14.85 -18.96 5.83
N GLN A 107 -14.35 -19.13 7.05
CA GLN A 107 -15.21 -18.96 8.20
C GLN A 107 -15.37 -17.46 8.34
N LEU A 108 -16.47 -16.96 7.79
CA LEU A 108 -16.98 -15.63 8.13
C LEU A 108 -16.90 -15.56 9.65
N HIS A 109 -16.12 -14.61 10.19
CA HIS A 109 -16.47 -14.07 11.50
C HIS A 109 -17.97 -13.78 11.42
N PRO A 110 -18.80 -14.26 12.37
CA PRO A 110 -20.21 -13.90 12.35
C PRO A 110 -20.23 -12.38 12.28
N THR A 111 -20.68 -11.84 11.15
CA THR A 111 -21.01 -10.42 11.06
C THR A 111 -21.85 -10.13 12.29
N PRO A 112 -21.52 -9.12 13.11
CA PRO A 112 -22.32 -8.80 14.29
C PRO A 112 -23.78 -8.72 13.83
N GLU A 113 -24.66 -9.55 14.42
CA GLU A 113 -26.04 -9.72 13.99
C GLU A 113 -26.78 -8.38 14.09
N GLY A 114 -26.72 -7.59 13.01
CA GLY A 114 -27.12 -6.18 13.01
C GLY A 114 -26.55 -5.35 11.84
N SER A 115 -25.49 -5.79 11.16
CA SER A 115 -24.91 -5.07 10.01
C SER A 115 -25.80 -5.06 8.75
N ALA A 116 -26.92 -5.77 8.76
CA ALA A 116 -27.95 -5.71 7.72
C ALA A 116 -28.83 -4.46 7.86
N VAL A 117 -28.24 -3.27 7.98
CA VAL A 117 -28.94 -2.07 7.51
C VAL A 117 -28.82 -2.13 6.00
N ALA A 118 -29.93 -2.49 5.32
CA ALA A 118 -30.04 -2.40 3.88
C ALA A 118 -29.51 -1.04 3.41
N SER A 119 -28.29 -1.01 2.88
CA SER A 119 -27.67 0.22 2.45
C SER A 119 -28.49 0.72 1.26
N ARG A 120 -29.10 1.90 1.41
CA ARG A 120 -29.76 2.60 0.30
C ARG A 120 -28.73 3.27 -0.64
N ARG A 121 -27.45 2.92 -0.53
CA ARG A 121 -26.35 3.38 -1.39
C ARG A 121 -25.75 2.18 -2.10
N ARG A 122 -25.54 2.30 -3.43
CA ARG A 122 -24.80 1.29 -4.21
C ARG A 122 -23.44 1.02 -3.53
N ALA A 123 -23.11 -0.25 -3.35
CA ALA A 123 -21.78 -0.65 -2.88
C ALA A 123 -20.73 -0.25 -3.92
N VAL A 124 -19.54 0.16 -3.47
CA VAL A 124 -18.40 0.40 -4.38
C VAL A 124 -18.05 -0.93 -5.06
N ARG A 125 -17.95 -0.92 -6.39
CA ARG A 125 -17.55 -2.10 -7.15
C ARG A 125 -16.10 -2.44 -6.82
N ARG A 126 -15.83 -3.71 -6.48
CA ARG A 126 -14.46 -4.17 -6.24
C ARG A 126 -13.66 -4.06 -7.55
N PRO A 127 -12.47 -3.43 -7.53
CA PRO A 127 -11.62 -3.39 -8.69
C PRO A 127 -11.16 -4.80 -9.06
N SER A 128 -10.86 -5.02 -10.34
CA SER A 128 -10.21 -6.26 -10.77
C SER A 128 -8.75 -6.30 -10.28
N LEU A 129 -8.27 -7.51 -9.99
CA LEU A 129 -6.84 -7.76 -9.78
C LEU A 129 -6.05 -7.41 -11.04
N SER A 130 -4.82 -6.94 -10.86
CA SER A 130 -3.90 -6.71 -11.96
C SER A 130 -3.71 -8.00 -12.79
N PRO A 131 -3.51 -7.87 -14.12
CA PRO A 131 -3.23 -9.01 -14.99
C PRO A 131 -2.00 -9.81 -14.55
N PHE A 132 -1.08 -9.23 -13.76
CA PHE A 132 0.04 -9.95 -13.16
C PHE A 132 -0.44 -11.08 -12.24
N TRP A 133 -1.29 -10.78 -11.24
CA TRP A 133 -1.80 -11.79 -10.31
C TRP A 133 -2.82 -12.73 -10.95
N VAL A 134 -3.64 -12.23 -11.88
CA VAL A 134 -4.53 -13.08 -12.69
C VAL A 134 -3.71 -14.11 -13.47
N ARG A 135 -2.58 -13.71 -14.08
CA ARG A 135 -1.68 -14.64 -14.79
C ARG A 135 -0.92 -15.57 -13.84
N ALA A 136 -0.55 -15.10 -12.65
CA ALA A 136 0.09 -15.94 -11.63
C ALA A 136 -0.88 -17.03 -11.10
N ALA A 137 -2.13 -16.66 -10.83
CA ALA A 137 -3.20 -17.57 -10.40
C ALA A 137 -3.62 -18.54 -11.52
N ILE A 138 -3.74 -18.06 -12.76
CA ILE A 138 -4.02 -18.91 -13.93
C ILE A 138 -2.85 -19.86 -14.21
N ARG A 139 -1.59 -19.45 -14.02
CA ARG A 139 -0.42 -20.35 -14.12
C ARG A 139 -0.43 -21.44 -13.05
N GLN A 140 -0.98 -21.19 -11.87
CA GLN A 140 -1.21 -22.23 -10.86
C GLN A 140 -2.35 -23.20 -11.23
N MET A 141 -3.27 -22.82 -12.12
CA MET A 141 -4.45 -23.62 -12.49
C MET A 141 -4.46 -24.18 -13.92
N GLN A 142 -3.54 -23.82 -14.81
CA GLN A 142 -3.52 -24.29 -16.19
C GLN A 142 -2.11 -24.70 -16.67
N LEU A 143 -1.97 -26.00 -16.98
CA LEU A 143 -0.88 -26.56 -17.79
C LEU A 143 -0.81 -25.84 -19.15
N PRO A 144 0.36 -25.31 -19.61
CA PRO A 144 0.41 -24.61 -20.88
C PRO A 144 0.49 -25.59 -22.05
N ARG A 145 -0.45 -25.45 -22.99
CA ARG A 145 -0.37 -25.97 -24.35
C ARG A 145 0.38 -24.94 -25.21
N ALA A 146 1.51 -25.33 -25.78
CA ALA A 146 2.36 -24.46 -26.59
C ALA A 146 1.70 -24.10 -27.93
N GLY A 147 1.66 -22.80 -28.24
CA GLY A 147 1.49 -22.26 -29.59
C GLY A 147 2.84 -21.81 -30.16
N PRO A 148 3.07 -21.89 -31.48
CA PRO A 148 4.39 -21.67 -32.08
C PRO A 148 4.75 -20.18 -32.20
N PRO A 149 6.05 -19.82 -32.14
CA PRO A 149 6.49 -18.44 -32.25
C PRO A 149 6.63 -17.98 -33.71
N ALA A 150 6.15 -16.77 -33.99
CA ALA A 150 6.46 -16.00 -35.18
C ALA A 150 7.83 -15.32 -35.03
N GLN A 151 8.64 -15.37 -36.09
CA GLN A 151 9.99 -14.81 -36.18
C GLN A 151 9.95 -13.28 -36.32
N ALA A 152 10.80 -12.58 -35.57
CA ALA A 152 11.14 -11.18 -35.80
C ALA A 152 12.60 -11.08 -36.27
N VAL A 153 12.78 -10.45 -37.42
CA VAL A 153 14.06 -10.16 -38.09
C VAL A 153 14.61 -8.84 -37.55
N LEU A 154 15.90 -8.82 -37.23
CA LEU A 154 16.66 -7.61 -36.85
C LEU A 154 17.08 -6.84 -38.11
N ALA A 155 16.91 -5.51 -38.09
CA ALA A 155 17.55 -4.60 -39.02
C ALA A 155 18.63 -3.79 -38.30
N THR A 156 19.86 -3.91 -38.79
CA THR A 156 21.01 -3.05 -38.49
C THR A 156 20.85 -1.69 -39.16
N ALA A 157 21.28 -0.61 -38.50
CA ALA A 157 21.48 0.69 -39.13
C ALA A 157 22.86 1.24 -38.76
N GLU A 158 23.71 1.34 -39.79
CA GLU A 158 24.95 2.10 -39.81
C GLU A 158 24.69 3.57 -40.16
N GLN A 159 25.68 4.37 -39.77
CA GLN A 159 25.79 5.82 -39.75
C GLN A 159 25.61 6.52 -41.11
N ILE A 160 25.11 7.77 -41.08
CA ILE A 160 25.61 8.88 -41.92
C ILE A 160 25.55 10.20 -41.13
N ALA A 161 26.59 11.02 -41.27
CA ALA A 161 26.79 12.33 -40.66
C ALA A 161 26.73 13.49 -41.68
N ILE A 162 26.73 14.72 -41.12
CA ILE A 162 27.02 16.06 -41.73
C ILE A 162 25.73 16.75 -42.28
N ALA A 163 25.38 18.02 -42.02
CA ALA A 163 26.20 19.23 -41.82
C ALA A 163 25.52 20.27 -40.89
N ALA A 164 26.35 21.02 -40.18
CA ALA A 164 25.99 22.21 -39.43
C ALA A 164 25.86 23.45 -40.34
N THR A 165 24.89 24.31 -40.05
CA THR A 165 24.97 25.73 -40.43
C THR A 165 24.36 26.65 -39.38
N ARG A 166 25.21 27.63 -39.01
CA ARG A 166 24.92 28.98 -38.49
C ARG A 166 24.58 29.13 -37.00
N LYS A 167 25.65 29.20 -36.18
CA LYS A 167 25.64 29.86 -34.87
C LYS A 167 25.32 31.35 -35.05
N VAL A 168 24.18 31.78 -34.51
CA VAL A 168 24.04 33.10 -33.90
C VAL A 168 24.65 32.96 -32.51
N GLU A 169 25.51 33.86 -32.07
CA GLU A 169 25.98 33.87 -30.67
C GLU A 169 24.97 34.62 -29.81
N PRO A 170 24.15 33.94 -28.98
CA PRO A 170 23.40 34.62 -27.94
C PRO A 170 24.33 34.95 -26.75
N ALA A 171 23.97 35.99 -26.01
CA ALA A 171 24.61 36.35 -24.75
C ALA A 171 24.73 35.11 -23.85
N THR A 172 25.96 34.79 -23.45
CA THR A 172 26.28 33.49 -22.83
C THR A 172 25.94 33.39 -21.36
N GLU A 173 25.50 34.49 -20.76
CA GLU A 173 25.12 34.58 -19.36
C GLU A 173 23.76 35.25 -19.23
N LEU A 174 22.78 34.52 -18.71
CA LEU A 174 21.47 35.06 -18.36
C LEU A 174 21.37 35.22 -16.86
N ARG A 175 21.03 36.43 -16.42
CA ARG A 175 20.78 36.71 -15.01
C ARG A 175 19.29 36.59 -14.73
N LEU A 176 18.94 35.69 -13.82
CA LEU A 176 17.60 35.61 -13.25
C LEU A 176 17.33 36.82 -12.34
N GLU A 177 16.06 37.08 -12.04
CA GLU A 177 15.62 38.20 -11.19
C GLU A 177 16.18 38.13 -9.75
N ASP A 178 16.57 36.94 -9.30
CA ASP A 178 17.21 36.69 -8.00
C ASP A 178 18.73 36.97 -7.99
N GLY A 179 19.31 37.39 -9.12
CA GLY A 179 20.73 37.65 -9.28
C GLY A 179 21.57 36.44 -9.69
N THR A 180 20.97 35.25 -9.85
CA THR A 180 21.66 34.04 -10.30
C THR A 180 22.09 34.19 -11.76
N ALA A 181 23.39 34.03 -12.05
CA ALA A 181 23.91 34.02 -13.41
C ALA A 181 23.99 32.58 -13.93
N ILE A 182 23.26 32.31 -15.02
CA ILE A 182 23.25 31.03 -15.72
C ILE A 182 24.21 31.14 -16.90
N ASP A 183 25.29 30.36 -16.87
CA ASP A 183 26.23 30.24 -17.99
C ASP A 183 25.76 29.16 -18.97
N PHE A 184 25.30 29.58 -20.15
CA PHE A 184 24.85 28.68 -21.23
C PHE A 184 26.00 28.00 -22.00
N ARG A 185 27.26 28.21 -21.60
CA ARG A 185 28.41 27.42 -22.08
C ARG A 185 28.46 26.03 -21.45
N LEU A 186 27.81 25.84 -20.31
CA LEU A 186 27.70 24.55 -19.64
C LEU A 186 26.73 23.63 -20.40
N GLN A 187 26.90 22.32 -20.24
CA GLN A 187 25.96 21.35 -20.81
C GLN A 187 24.57 21.51 -20.15
N PRO A 188 23.46 21.31 -20.87
CA PRO A 188 22.12 21.45 -20.32
C PRO A 188 21.92 20.66 -19.03
N GLU A 189 22.43 19.43 -18.97
CA GLU A 189 22.33 18.56 -17.79
C GLU A 189 23.02 19.19 -16.57
N GLU A 190 24.16 19.85 -16.77
CA GLU A 190 24.93 20.51 -15.70
C GLU A 190 24.26 21.82 -15.27
N ILE A 191 23.63 22.54 -16.19
CA ILE A 191 22.81 23.72 -15.90
C ILE A 191 21.59 23.33 -15.07
N PHE A 192 20.85 22.29 -15.48
CA PHE A 192 19.68 21.81 -14.74
C PHE A 192 20.05 21.19 -13.39
N ALA A 193 21.18 20.48 -13.29
CA ALA A 193 21.66 19.96 -12.01
C ALA A 193 21.97 21.09 -11.01
N ARG A 194 22.52 22.22 -11.47
CA ARG A 194 22.91 23.35 -10.61
C ARG A 194 21.79 24.35 -10.36
N HIS A 195 20.99 24.64 -11.37
CA HIS A 195 20.03 25.75 -11.39
C HIS A 195 18.61 25.33 -11.75
N GLY A 196 18.34 24.04 -11.95
CA GLY A 196 17.05 23.54 -12.44
C GLY A 196 15.86 23.96 -11.58
N GLN A 197 16.01 24.01 -10.25
CA GLN A 197 14.95 24.51 -9.37
C GLN A 197 14.65 26.00 -9.58
N ALA A 198 15.69 26.84 -9.69
CA ALA A 198 15.52 28.28 -9.90
C ALA A 198 14.93 28.56 -11.30
N ILE A 199 15.46 27.90 -12.33
CA ILE A 199 14.93 27.96 -13.69
C ILE A 199 13.47 27.51 -13.74
N GLY A 200 13.15 26.37 -13.11
CA GLY A 200 11.80 25.83 -13.07
C GLY A 200 10.82 26.77 -12.39
N ARG A 201 11.21 27.43 -11.29
CA ARG A 201 10.39 28.45 -10.63
C ARG A 201 10.13 29.65 -11.53
N VAL A 202 11.17 30.23 -12.13
CA VAL A 202 11.03 31.40 -13.00
C VAL A 202 10.18 31.08 -14.24
N LEU A 203 10.37 29.91 -14.85
CA LEU A 203 9.55 29.47 -15.97
C LEU A 203 8.10 29.25 -15.55
N ARG A 204 7.85 28.59 -14.41
CA ARG A 204 6.51 28.38 -13.89
C ARG A 204 5.81 29.72 -13.62
N ASP A 205 6.46 30.64 -12.91
CA ASP A 205 5.92 31.97 -12.61
C ASP A 205 5.59 32.75 -13.90
N ALA A 206 6.42 32.62 -14.94
CA ALA A 206 6.19 33.26 -16.23
C ALA A 206 5.01 32.63 -16.99
N LEU A 207 4.92 31.30 -17.01
CA LEU A 207 3.85 30.57 -17.72
C LEU A 207 2.50 30.69 -17.01
N GLU A 208 2.47 30.71 -15.67
CA GLU A 208 1.23 30.92 -14.89
C GLU A 208 0.60 32.29 -15.16
N ARG A 209 1.41 33.29 -15.53
CA ARG A 209 0.94 34.64 -15.88
C ARG A 209 0.45 34.75 -17.33
N ASP A 210 0.79 33.80 -18.20
CA ASP A 210 0.38 33.83 -19.61
C ASP A 210 -0.98 33.13 -19.79
N PHE A 211 -2.02 33.93 -20.03
CA PHE A 211 -3.39 33.43 -20.22
C PHE A 211 -3.56 32.50 -21.43
N ARG A 212 -2.59 32.46 -22.36
CA ARG A 212 -2.63 31.59 -23.55
C ARG A 212 -2.15 30.18 -23.27
N VAL A 213 -1.53 29.96 -22.11
CA VAL A 213 -0.97 28.66 -21.74
C VAL A 213 -1.88 28.01 -20.71
N VAL A 214 -2.06 26.71 -20.86
CA VAL A 214 -2.79 25.87 -19.91
C VAL A 214 -1.80 24.91 -19.29
N SER A 215 -1.94 24.68 -17.98
CA SER A 215 -1.14 23.70 -17.25
C SER A 215 -1.98 22.52 -16.77
N PHE A 216 -1.35 21.35 -16.74
CA PHE A 216 -1.85 20.18 -16.02
C PHE A 216 -0.65 19.45 -15.42
N GLY A 217 -0.54 19.46 -14.09
CA GLY A 217 0.66 18.98 -13.39
C GLY A 217 1.89 19.79 -13.79
N ASP A 218 2.90 19.10 -14.33
CA ASP A 218 4.15 19.71 -14.83
C ASP A 218 4.13 19.99 -16.34
N ALA A 219 3.05 19.64 -17.04
CA ALA A 219 2.90 19.86 -18.48
C ALA A 219 2.22 21.20 -18.79
N TRP A 220 2.64 21.83 -19.89
CA TRP A 220 2.17 23.14 -20.35
C TRP A 220 1.96 23.11 -21.87
N TYR A 221 0.81 23.58 -22.33
CA TYR A 221 0.46 23.68 -23.75
C TYR A 221 -0.23 25.01 -24.05
N LEU A 222 -0.12 25.46 -25.29
CA LEU A 222 -0.91 26.59 -25.79
C LEU A 222 -2.39 26.19 -25.89
N GLU A 223 -3.28 27.02 -25.37
CA GLU A 223 -4.72 26.76 -25.37
C GLU A 223 -5.29 26.58 -26.78
N GLU A 224 -4.74 27.29 -27.76
CA GLU A 224 -5.18 27.22 -29.16
C GLU A 224 -4.81 25.90 -29.87
N GLU A 225 -3.83 25.17 -29.35
CA GLU A 225 -3.41 23.87 -29.89
C GLU A 225 -4.19 22.70 -29.27
N LEU A 226 -4.97 22.95 -28.21
CA LEU A 226 -5.69 21.90 -27.51
C LEU A 226 -6.90 21.40 -28.30
N GLU A 227 -7.15 20.09 -28.19
CA GLU A 227 -8.33 19.47 -28.75
C GLU A 227 -9.60 19.98 -28.04
N HIS A 228 -10.65 20.25 -28.82
CA HIS A 228 -11.89 20.76 -28.27
C HIS A 228 -12.84 19.63 -27.80
N PHE A 229 -13.10 19.61 -26.49
CA PHE A 229 -14.12 18.74 -25.89
C PHE A 229 -15.44 19.49 -25.69
N SER A 230 -16.39 19.22 -26.57
CA SER A 230 -17.74 19.79 -26.52
C SER A 230 -18.51 19.31 -25.28
N LYS A 231 -19.58 20.03 -24.91
CA LYS A 231 -20.46 19.63 -23.80
C LYS A 231 -21.05 18.22 -23.95
N SER A 232 -21.33 17.81 -25.19
CA SER A 232 -21.82 16.45 -25.47
C SER A 232 -20.77 15.38 -25.16
N ARG A 233 -19.51 15.63 -25.53
CA ARG A 233 -18.38 14.72 -25.21
C ARG A 233 -18.18 14.62 -23.69
N LEU A 234 -18.27 15.75 -22.98
CA LEU A 234 -18.18 15.76 -21.51
C LEU A 234 -19.32 14.96 -20.85
N ALA A 235 -20.55 15.13 -21.33
CA ALA A 235 -21.70 14.36 -20.83
C ALA A 235 -21.54 12.85 -21.08
N GLU A 236 -20.93 12.47 -22.21
CA GLU A 236 -20.61 11.08 -22.53
C GLU A 236 -19.54 10.50 -21.60
N ILE A 237 -18.44 11.23 -21.36
CA ILE A 237 -17.40 10.84 -20.38
C ILE A 237 -18.01 10.66 -18.99
N ARG A 238 -18.84 11.62 -18.54
CA ARG A 238 -19.52 11.54 -17.24
C ARG A 238 -20.40 10.29 -17.15
N ARG A 239 -21.18 9.99 -18.20
CA ARG A 239 -22.01 8.78 -18.24
C ARG A 239 -21.15 7.52 -18.17
N TYR A 240 -20.04 7.49 -18.90
CA TYR A 240 -19.15 6.33 -18.93
C TYR A 240 -18.53 6.03 -17.55
N ILE A 241 -18.05 7.05 -16.84
CA ILE A 241 -17.57 6.90 -15.45
C ILE A 241 -18.67 6.34 -14.53
N LEU A 242 -19.92 6.79 -14.69
CA LEU A 242 -21.04 6.27 -13.90
C LEU A 242 -21.44 4.84 -14.24
N GLU A 243 -21.28 4.43 -15.50
CA GLU A 243 -21.56 3.07 -15.95
C GLU A 243 -20.53 2.07 -15.40
N GLU A 244 -19.26 2.46 -15.33
CA GLU A 244 -18.20 1.61 -14.76
C GLU A 244 -18.19 1.56 -13.22
N GLU A 245 -18.83 2.53 -12.57
CA GLU A 245 -18.94 2.67 -11.11
C GLU A 245 -17.59 2.81 -10.37
N THR A 246 -16.56 3.26 -11.08
CA THR A 246 -15.20 3.52 -10.56
C THR A 246 -14.60 4.73 -11.26
N PRO A 247 -13.65 5.46 -10.64
CA PRO A 247 -12.85 6.44 -11.35
C PRO A 247 -12.14 5.81 -12.56
N LEU A 248 -12.07 6.54 -13.66
CA LEU A 248 -11.47 6.07 -14.91
C LEU A 248 -10.19 6.83 -15.24
N SER A 249 -9.25 6.13 -15.86
CA SER A 249 -8.03 6.78 -16.37
C SER A 249 -8.31 7.58 -17.63
N ASP A 250 -7.48 8.59 -17.86
CA ASP A 250 -7.44 9.30 -19.14
C ASP A 250 -7.20 8.34 -20.31
N LEU A 251 -6.32 7.35 -20.12
CA LEU A 251 -6.11 6.25 -21.06
C LEU A 251 -7.40 5.51 -21.41
N ALA A 252 -8.15 5.03 -20.42
CA ALA A 252 -9.39 4.28 -20.66
C ALA A 252 -10.44 5.16 -21.35
N ILE A 253 -10.59 6.41 -20.91
CA ILE A 253 -11.51 7.37 -21.54
C ILE A 253 -11.14 7.60 -23.01
N LEU A 254 -9.85 7.81 -23.32
CA LEU A 254 -9.36 8.04 -24.67
C LEU A 254 -9.48 6.82 -25.57
N GLU A 255 -9.11 5.64 -25.08
CA GLU A 255 -9.17 4.40 -25.85
C GLU A 255 -10.61 3.99 -26.14
N ASP A 256 -11.49 4.02 -25.12
CA ASP A 256 -12.84 3.44 -25.23
C ASP A 256 -13.85 4.41 -25.87
N LEU A 257 -13.76 5.71 -25.61
CA LEU A 257 -14.70 6.70 -26.16
C LEU A 257 -14.18 7.40 -27.42
N PHE A 258 -12.86 7.61 -27.51
CA PHE A 258 -12.27 8.40 -28.58
C PHE A 258 -11.39 7.58 -29.53
N LEU A 259 -11.21 6.28 -29.27
CA LEU A 259 -10.38 5.36 -30.05
C LEU A 259 -8.93 5.84 -30.23
N LYS A 260 -8.43 6.61 -29.25
CA LYS A 260 -7.07 7.16 -29.22
C LYS A 260 -6.16 6.28 -28.39
N LYS A 261 -5.08 5.80 -29.00
CA LYS A 261 -4.13 4.88 -28.37
C LYS A 261 -2.80 5.58 -28.08
N PRO A 262 -2.03 5.13 -27.08
CA PRO A 262 -0.68 5.65 -26.81
C PRO A 262 0.28 5.58 -28.01
N SER A 263 0.02 4.73 -28.99
CA SER A 263 0.79 4.64 -30.23
C SER A 263 0.54 5.78 -31.23
N ASP A 264 -0.53 6.56 -31.04
CA ASP A 264 -0.91 7.62 -31.96
C ASP A 264 -0.02 8.85 -31.75
N PRO A 265 0.42 9.54 -32.83
CA PRO A 265 1.39 10.63 -32.72
C PRO A 265 0.85 11.87 -31.99
N ASP A 266 -0.47 12.04 -31.93
CA ASP A 266 -1.15 13.14 -31.26
C ASP A 266 -1.73 12.74 -29.88
N TYR A 267 -1.42 11.52 -29.39
CA TYR A 267 -1.97 11.01 -28.15
C TYR A 267 -1.68 11.90 -26.94
N GLU A 268 -0.43 12.33 -26.77
CA GLU A 268 -0.03 13.18 -25.63
C GLU A 268 -0.79 14.50 -25.61
N LEU A 269 -1.01 15.11 -26.78
CA LEU A 269 -1.82 16.33 -26.91
C LEU A 269 -3.28 16.07 -26.53
N TRP A 270 -3.85 14.94 -26.94
CA TRP A 270 -5.22 14.53 -26.58
C TRP A 270 -5.37 14.24 -25.09
N ALA A 271 -4.42 13.51 -24.49
CA ALA A 271 -4.39 13.23 -23.06
C ALA A 271 -4.28 14.52 -22.25
N PHE A 272 -3.38 15.42 -22.62
CA PHE A 272 -3.27 16.73 -22.00
C PHE A 272 -4.59 17.51 -22.14
N SER A 273 -5.14 17.60 -23.35
CA SER A 273 -6.37 18.36 -23.65
C SER A 273 -7.57 17.85 -22.84
N LEU A 274 -7.70 16.52 -22.72
CA LEU A 274 -8.73 15.88 -21.91
C LEU A 274 -8.57 16.25 -20.44
N ASN A 275 -7.40 16.01 -19.86
CA ASN A 275 -7.13 16.26 -18.45
C ASN A 275 -7.32 17.73 -18.08
N ALA A 276 -6.79 18.65 -18.89
CA ALA A 276 -6.94 20.08 -18.71
C ALA A 276 -8.42 20.52 -18.81
N ARG A 277 -9.19 19.94 -19.73
CA ARG A 277 -10.62 20.25 -19.86
C ARG A 277 -11.41 19.76 -18.64
N LEU A 278 -11.21 18.52 -18.21
CA LEU A 278 -11.91 17.94 -17.07
C LEU A 278 -11.60 18.72 -15.78
N LEU A 279 -10.35 19.16 -15.60
CA LEU A 279 -9.93 19.96 -14.44
C LEU A 279 -10.68 21.30 -14.35
N ARG A 280 -11.02 21.90 -15.48
CA ARG A 280 -11.79 23.16 -15.55
C ARG A 280 -13.27 22.96 -15.17
N GLU A 281 -13.81 21.77 -15.36
CA GLU A 281 -15.21 21.43 -15.10
C GLU A 281 -15.42 20.85 -13.68
N LYS A 282 -14.87 21.54 -12.67
CA LYS A 282 -14.84 21.13 -11.23
C LYS A 282 -16.21 20.80 -10.60
N LYS A 283 -17.31 21.18 -11.26
CA LYS A 283 -18.68 20.88 -10.80
C LYS A 283 -19.11 19.46 -11.12
N GLU A 284 -18.57 18.89 -12.19
CA GLU A 284 -18.96 17.57 -12.71
C GLU A 284 -17.86 16.54 -12.47
N PHE A 285 -16.59 16.94 -12.62
CA PHE A 285 -15.43 16.06 -12.52
C PHE A 285 -14.53 16.44 -11.35
N GLU A 286 -13.96 15.42 -10.73
CA GLU A 286 -12.97 15.54 -9.66
C GLU A 286 -11.74 14.72 -10.05
N TYR A 287 -10.57 15.35 -9.98
CA TYR A 287 -9.31 14.63 -10.17
C TYR A 287 -8.97 13.85 -8.91
N VAL A 288 -8.84 12.53 -9.06
CA VAL A 288 -8.49 11.59 -7.99
C VAL A 288 -7.28 10.73 -8.36
N GLY A 289 -6.50 11.14 -9.36
CA GLY A 289 -5.30 10.45 -9.80
C GLY A 289 -4.06 10.76 -8.95
N VAL A 290 -2.93 10.21 -9.36
CA VAL A 290 -1.61 10.52 -8.82
C VAL A 290 -0.64 10.75 -9.98
N ALA A 291 0.54 11.30 -9.69
CA ALA A 291 1.59 11.45 -10.71
C ALA A 291 1.86 10.12 -11.43
N GLY A 292 1.71 10.10 -12.75
CA GLY A 292 1.87 8.90 -13.59
C GLY A 292 0.64 8.00 -13.71
N ALA A 293 -0.46 8.29 -13.02
CA ALA A 293 -1.75 7.62 -13.20
C ALA A 293 -2.90 8.61 -12.97
N ASN A 294 -3.31 9.29 -14.05
CA ASN A 294 -4.44 10.21 -14.01
C ASN A 294 -5.74 9.43 -13.87
N LEU A 295 -6.58 9.82 -12.92
CA LEU A 295 -7.89 9.23 -12.68
C LEU A 295 -8.93 10.32 -12.45
N TRP A 296 -10.10 10.14 -13.05
CA TRP A 296 -11.22 11.07 -12.98
C TRP A 296 -12.43 10.41 -12.36
N ALA A 297 -12.97 11.06 -11.33
CA ALA A 297 -14.20 10.70 -10.67
C ALA A 297 -15.31 11.71 -11.01
N VAL A 298 -16.55 11.32 -10.72
CA VAL A 298 -17.72 12.19 -10.80
C VAL A 298 -18.48 12.13 -9.48
N LYS A 299 -19.19 13.21 -9.14
CA LYS A 299 -19.83 13.39 -7.83
C LYS A 299 -20.83 12.30 -7.43
N ASP A 300 -21.46 11.65 -8.41
CA ASP A 300 -22.51 10.65 -8.18
C ASP A 300 -21.97 9.21 -8.06
N LEU A 301 -20.64 9.03 -8.06
CA LEU A 301 -20.04 7.73 -7.78
C LEU A 301 -20.32 7.27 -6.33
N PRO A 302 -20.40 5.94 -6.10
CA PRO A 302 -20.41 5.39 -4.76
C PRO A 302 -19.22 5.89 -3.93
N ALA A 303 -19.49 6.41 -2.73
CA ALA A 303 -18.44 6.86 -1.83
C ALA A 303 -17.69 5.66 -1.23
N ILE A 304 -16.36 5.75 -1.21
CA ILE A 304 -15.49 4.79 -0.53
C ILE A 304 -15.48 5.10 0.97
N GLY A 305 -15.58 4.06 1.80
CA GLY A 305 -15.49 4.16 3.25
C GLY A 305 -16.72 3.67 4.00
N SER A 306 -16.62 3.68 5.32
CA SER A 306 -17.61 3.14 6.26
C SER A 306 -18.82 4.07 6.40
N HIS A 307 -19.96 3.47 6.75
CA HIS A 307 -21.16 4.21 7.17
C HIS A 307 -21.15 4.59 8.66
N SER A 308 -20.23 4.02 9.44
CA SER A 308 -20.20 4.15 10.90
C SER A 308 -19.67 5.50 11.41
N ILE A 309 -18.86 6.21 10.60
CA ILE A 309 -18.25 7.49 10.96
C ILE A 309 -18.18 8.42 9.75
N LYS A 310 -18.23 9.75 9.97
CA LYS A 310 -18.15 10.74 8.88
C LYS A 310 -16.69 11.11 8.57
N ALA A 311 -16.38 11.33 7.29
CA ALA A 311 -15.07 11.81 6.83
C ALA A 311 -14.53 13.03 7.61
N ALA A 312 -15.41 14.00 7.90
CA ALA A 312 -15.02 15.20 8.63
C ALA A 312 -14.63 14.92 10.10
N GLU A 313 -15.19 13.87 10.70
CA GLU A 313 -14.86 13.43 12.06
C GLU A 313 -13.52 12.70 12.05
N VAL A 314 -13.31 11.77 11.11
CA VAL A 314 -12.02 11.07 10.93
C VAL A 314 -10.86 12.05 10.76
N GLY A 315 -11.01 13.06 9.89
CA GLY A 315 -9.97 14.06 9.69
C GLY A 315 -9.72 14.93 10.94
N GLN A 316 -10.75 15.18 11.75
CA GLN A 316 -10.59 15.90 13.02
C GLN A 316 -9.89 15.04 14.08
N ASP A 317 -10.16 13.74 14.08
CA ASP A 317 -9.58 12.79 15.02
C ASP A 317 -8.08 12.59 14.75
N TYR A 318 -7.67 12.56 13.48
CA TYR A 318 -6.27 12.51 13.04
C TYR A 318 -5.57 13.88 12.95
N ALA A 319 -6.20 14.97 13.39
CA ALA A 319 -5.61 16.31 13.30
C ALA A 319 -4.22 16.42 13.95
N PHE A 320 -3.97 15.64 15.01
CA PHE A 320 -2.69 15.62 15.73
C PHE A 320 -1.50 15.18 14.85
N LEU A 321 -1.72 14.39 13.79
CA LEU A 321 -0.67 13.96 12.86
C LEU A 321 0.00 15.14 12.14
N GLN A 322 -0.66 16.31 12.08
CA GLN A 322 -0.08 17.52 11.50
C GLN A 322 1.00 18.15 12.38
N GLU A 323 1.00 17.83 13.67
CA GLU A 323 1.99 18.30 14.65
C GLU A 323 3.12 17.28 14.88
N GLU A 324 3.08 16.15 14.18
CA GLU A 324 4.13 15.14 14.21
C GLU A 324 5.22 15.44 13.17
N GLY A 325 6.44 15.01 13.49
CA GLY A 325 7.61 15.25 12.64
C GLY A 325 7.53 14.59 11.27
N GLU A 326 8.54 14.83 10.44
CA GLU A 326 8.70 14.15 9.16
C GLU A 326 9.38 12.79 9.36
N ALA A 327 9.12 11.85 8.44
CA ALA A 327 9.82 10.57 8.46
C ALA A 327 11.31 10.76 8.15
N ALA A 328 12.16 9.95 8.78
CA ALA A 328 13.61 9.99 8.57
C ALA A 328 14.05 9.64 7.12
N GLY A 329 13.13 9.10 6.30
CA GLY A 329 13.37 8.79 4.90
C GLY A 329 12.11 8.23 4.24
N ARG A 330 12.24 7.89 2.95
CA ARG A 330 11.17 7.23 2.18
C ARG A 330 11.24 5.72 2.38
N PRO A 331 10.27 5.10 3.09
CA PRO A 331 10.30 3.67 3.31
C PRO A 331 10.04 2.89 2.02
N GLU A 332 10.68 1.72 1.90
CA GLU A 332 10.46 0.77 0.80
C GLU A 332 9.10 0.06 0.93
N GLN A 333 8.73 -0.28 2.16
CA GLN A 333 7.45 -0.86 2.55
C GLN A 333 6.92 -0.16 3.81
N LEU A 334 5.61 -0.12 3.96
CA LEU A 334 4.96 0.44 5.14
C LEU A 334 4.46 -0.72 6.01
N GLU A 335 4.95 -0.79 7.25
CA GLU A 335 4.50 -1.75 8.26
C GLU A 335 3.64 -1.02 9.28
N HIS A 336 2.49 -1.60 9.62
CA HIS A 336 1.55 -0.96 10.53
C HIS A 336 0.79 -2.01 11.36
N PHE A 337 0.72 -1.80 12.67
CA PHE A 337 -0.13 -2.61 13.54
C PHE A 337 -1.51 -1.97 13.65
N LEU A 338 -2.56 -2.73 13.33
CA LEU A 338 -3.93 -2.22 13.37
C LEU A 338 -4.36 -1.91 14.80
N THR A 339 -4.79 -0.69 15.05
CA THR A 339 -5.50 -0.36 16.29
C THR A 339 -6.97 -0.80 16.21
N PHE A 340 -7.68 -0.80 17.34
CA PHE A 340 -9.11 -1.10 17.35
C PHE A 340 -9.93 -0.12 16.51
N TYR A 341 -9.62 1.19 16.62
CA TYR A 341 -10.26 2.24 15.83
C TYR A 341 -10.09 2.02 14.32
N GLU A 342 -8.86 1.70 13.89
CA GLU A 342 -8.53 1.45 12.48
C GLU A 342 -9.23 0.19 11.95
N TYR A 343 -9.18 -0.91 12.72
CA TYR A 343 -9.88 -2.15 12.42
C TYR A 343 -11.37 -1.91 12.22
N ARG A 344 -12.02 -1.29 13.23
CA ARG A 344 -13.47 -1.07 13.26
C ARG A 344 -13.98 -0.22 12.09
N HIS A 345 -13.20 0.76 11.66
CA HIS A 345 -13.63 1.72 10.65
C HIS A 345 -13.01 1.49 9.26
N GLY A 346 -12.09 0.53 9.13
CA GLY A 346 -11.40 0.25 7.87
C GLY A 346 -10.50 1.38 7.38
N ILE A 347 -9.81 2.03 8.33
CA ILE A 347 -9.04 3.26 8.10
C ILE A 347 -7.58 3.03 8.47
N LEU A 348 -6.65 3.67 7.76
CA LEU A 348 -5.24 3.77 8.15
C LEU A 348 -4.81 5.24 8.27
N PRO A 349 -3.90 5.58 9.19
CA PRO A 349 -3.41 6.94 9.35
C PRO A 349 -2.54 7.36 8.15
N TYR A 350 -2.64 8.64 7.74
CA TYR A 350 -1.67 9.25 6.83
C TYR A 350 -0.62 10.03 7.63
N ASP A 351 0.11 9.29 8.47
CA ASP A 351 1.14 9.80 9.36
C ASP A 351 2.44 10.18 8.61
N ALA A 352 3.52 10.47 9.34
CA ALA A 352 4.81 10.80 8.76
C ALA A 352 5.35 9.73 7.80
N GLN A 353 5.25 8.45 8.17
CA GLN A 353 5.76 7.34 7.33
C GLN A 353 4.87 7.12 6.12
N ALA A 354 3.55 7.16 6.29
CA ALA A 354 2.59 7.05 5.21
C ALA A 354 2.72 8.22 4.22
N ARG A 355 2.97 9.45 4.69
CA ARG A 355 3.26 10.62 3.84
C ARG A 355 4.51 10.44 2.98
N ALA A 356 5.57 9.88 3.56
CA ALA A 356 6.77 9.55 2.81
C ALA A 356 6.55 8.33 1.88
N PHE A 357 5.60 7.46 2.22
CA PHE A 357 5.32 6.24 1.48
C PHE A 357 4.42 6.44 0.24
N PHE A 358 3.22 6.97 0.44
CA PHE A 358 2.20 7.13 -0.61
C PHE A 358 2.44 8.37 -1.48
N PRO A 359 1.85 8.42 -2.69
CA PRO A 359 1.99 9.57 -3.57
C PRO A 359 1.46 10.86 -2.92
N PRO A 360 2.21 11.97 -2.97
CA PRO A 360 1.71 13.27 -2.52
C PRO A 360 0.61 13.78 -3.48
N PRO A 361 -0.14 14.84 -3.09
CA PRO A 361 -1.05 15.51 -4.00
C PRO A 361 -0.32 15.89 -5.29
N PHE A 362 -0.91 15.56 -6.45
CA PHE A 362 -0.34 15.92 -7.75
C PHE A 362 -0.76 17.34 -8.17
N LEU A 363 -1.96 17.77 -7.78
CA LEU A 363 -2.48 19.11 -8.05
C LEU A 363 -2.67 19.88 -6.73
N GLU A 364 -2.51 21.20 -6.77
CA GLU A 364 -2.55 22.07 -5.57
C GLU A 364 -3.85 21.95 -4.76
N GLU A 365 -4.99 21.87 -5.43
CA GLU A 365 -6.31 21.76 -4.78
C GLU A 365 -6.78 20.31 -4.59
N GLN A 366 -5.93 19.32 -4.82
CA GLN A 366 -6.31 17.91 -4.74
C GLN A 366 -6.57 17.48 -3.30
N ARG A 367 -7.80 17.03 -3.03
CA ARG A 367 -8.25 16.63 -1.69
C ARG A 367 -8.10 15.14 -1.41
N SER A 368 -8.17 14.33 -2.45
CA SER A 368 -8.04 12.88 -2.34
C SER A 368 -7.41 12.26 -3.58
N ALA A 369 -6.96 11.02 -3.42
CA ALA A 369 -6.50 10.15 -4.48
C ALA A 369 -7.19 8.78 -4.35
N TYR A 370 -7.48 8.17 -5.49
CA TYR A 370 -8.01 6.82 -5.60
C TYR A 370 -6.85 5.84 -5.78
N LEU A 371 -6.74 4.90 -4.84
CA LEU A 371 -5.74 3.85 -4.82
C LEU A 371 -6.41 2.49 -4.95
N ARG A 372 -5.73 1.53 -5.58
CA ARG A 372 -6.14 0.12 -5.59
C ARG A 372 -5.22 -0.67 -4.69
N PHE A 373 -5.79 -1.39 -3.73
CA PHE A 373 -5.07 -2.30 -2.85
C PHE A 373 -5.35 -3.73 -3.28
N GLU A 374 -4.31 -4.46 -3.66
CA GLU A 374 -4.37 -5.87 -4.02
C GLU A 374 -3.97 -6.71 -2.81
N ILE A 375 -4.74 -7.74 -2.49
CA ILE A 375 -4.43 -8.71 -1.44
C ILE A 375 -4.26 -10.08 -2.10
N PRO A 376 -3.04 -10.42 -2.55
CA PRO A 376 -2.77 -11.67 -3.25
C PRO A 376 -3.16 -12.92 -2.44
N GLN A 377 -3.07 -12.84 -1.11
CA GLN A 377 -3.44 -13.93 -0.19
C GLN A 377 -4.92 -14.35 -0.32
N HIS A 378 -5.79 -13.45 -0.78
CA HIS A 378 -7.22 -13.71 -0.98
C HIS A 378 -7.67 -13.63 -2.43
N TYR A 379 -6.77 -13.26 -3.35
CA TYR A 379 -7.11 -12.95 -4.74
C TYR A 379 -8.21 -11.87 -4.85
N GLU A 380 -8.11 -10.84 -4.01
CA GLU A 380 -9.07 -9.73 -3.98
C GLU A 380 -8.35 -8.39 -4.17
N ALA A 381 -9.08 -7.40 -4.66
CA ALA A 381 -8.64 -6.02 -4.68
C ALA A 381 -9.73 -5.10 -4.12
N TYR A 382 -9.29 -4.03 -3.47
CA TYR A 382 -10.13 -3.07 -2.79
C TYR A 382 -9.83 -1.66 -3.30
N ALA A 383 -10.89 -0.86 -3.43
CA ALA A 383 -10.80 0.56 -3.71
C ALA A 383 -10.50 1.29 -2.40
N VAL A 384 -9.43 2.09 -2.39
CA VAL A 384 -8.99 2.85 -1.23
C VAL A 384 -8.91 4.33 -1.57
N GLU A 385 -9.60 5.16 -0.80
CA GLU A 385 -9.48 6.62 -0.89
C GLU A 385 -8.39 7.09 0.06
N LEU A 386 -7.32 7.68 -0.47
CA LEU A 386 -6.36 8.47 0.29
C LEU A 386 -6.87 9.90 0.38
N ARG A 387 -7.14 10.40 1.58
CA ARG A 387 -7.49 11.81 1.82
C ARG A 387 -6.30 12.56 2.38
N TYR A 388 -5.94 13.64 1.69
CA TYR A 388 -4.83 14.49 2.09
C TYR A 388 -5.23 15.40 3.26
N PRO A 389 -4.26 15.80 4.10
CA PRO A 389 -4.52 16.73 5.20
C PRO A 389 -4.94 18.09 4.65
N MET A 390 -5.91 18.72 5.31
CA MET A 390 -6.51 19.99 4.87
C MET A 390 -6.79 20.90 6.07
N GLY A 391 -6.06 22.00 6.17
CA GLY A 391 -6.19 22.96 7.27
C GLY A 391 -5.87 22.30 8.61
N ASN A 392 -6.85 22.23 9.51
CA ASN A 392 -6.70 21.62 10.84
C ASN A 392 -7.09 20.13 10.88
N ARG A 393 -7.22 19.46 9.73
CA ARG A 393 -7.59 18.05 9.63
C ARG A 393 -6.40 17.22 9.16
N GLY A 394 -6.19 16.07 9.80
CA GLY A 394 -5.22 15.06 9.37
C GLY A 394 -5.67 14.33 8.12
N GLY A 395 -4.74 13.65 7.46
CA GLY A 395 -5.02 12.75 6.33
C GLY A 395 -5.22 11.31 6.80
N TRP A 396 -5.85 10.49 5.94
CA TRP A 396 -6.09 9.07 6.20
C TRP A 396 -6.36 8.29 4.91
N LEU A 397 -6.26 6.96 4.98
CA LEU A 397 -6.70 6.05 3.93
C LEU A 397 -7.99 5.36 4.37
N TRP A 398 -8.92 5.12 3.44
CA TRP A 398 -10.22 4.52 3.75
C TRP A 398 -10.64 3.53 2.67
N GLY A 399 -11.25 2.40 3.07
CA GLY A 399 -11.81 1.40 2.13
C GLY A 399 -11.44 -0.05 2.44
N LEU A 400 -10.80 -0.29 3.60
CA LEU A 400 -10.28 -1.60 3.98
C LEU A 400 -11.15 -2.33 5.02
N GLU A 401 -12.31 -1.78 5.38
CA GLU A 401 -13.19 -2.30 6.45
C GLU A 401 -13.56 -3.77 6.22
N GLU A 402 -14.02 -4.10 5.02
CA GLU A 402 -14.44 -5.45 4.69
C GLU A 402 -13.27 -6.45 4.79
N PHE A 403 -12.09 -6.08 4.30
CA PHE A 403 -10.90 -6.92 4.40
C PHE A 403 -10.44 -7.09 5.86
N PHE A 404 -10.42 -6.01 6.64
CA PHE A 404 -10.04 -6.06 8.06
C PHE A 404 -10.98 -7.00 8.83
N HIS A 405 -12.29 -6.81 8.70
CA HIS A 405 -13.28 -7.64 9.40
C HIS A 405 -13.33 -9.10 8.91
N SER A 406 -12.88 -9.40 7.69
CA SER A 406 -12.90 -10.76 7.16
C SER A 406 -11.67 -11.59 7.52
N SER A 407 -10.52 -10.95 7.71
CA SER A 407 -9.22 -11.64 7.71
C SER A 407 -8.31 -11.26 8.88
N LEU A 408 -8.56 -10.14 9.54
CA LEU A 408 -7.67 -9.57 10.56
C LEU A 408 -8.41 -9.33 11.88
N VAL A 409 -7.64 -8.95 12.89
CA VAL A 409 -8.12 -8.50 14.21
C VAL A 409 -7.30 -7.28 14.65
N PRO A 410 -7.78 -6.49 15.64
CA PRO A 410 -6.96 -5.47 16.28
C PRO A 410 -5.63 -6.07 16.78
N GLY A 411 -4.53 -5.38 16.52
CA GLY A 411 -3.16 -5.80 16.79
C GLY A 411 -2.48 -6.51 15.61
N ALA A 412 -3.20 -6.85 14.53
CA ALA A 412 -2.60 -7.51 13.37
C ALA A 412 -1.56 -6.62 12.67
N LEU A 413 -0.43 -7.21 12.29
CA LEU A 413 0.59 -6.55 11.47
C LEU A 413 0.20 -6.63 9.99
N ILE A 414 0.08 -5.47 9.35
CA ILE A 414 -0.04 -5.36 7.90
C ILE A 414 1.24 -4.78 7.29
N THR A 415 1.56 -5.24 6.09
CA THR A 415 2.66 -4.73 5.27
C THR A 415 2.12 -4.28 3.93
N ILE A 416 2.44 -3.05 3.55
CA ILE A 416 2.02 -2.44 2.29
C ILE A 416 3.25 -2.17 1.44
N THR A 417 3.21 -2.61 0.19
CA THR A 417 4.32 -2.46 -0.77
C THR A 417 3.82 -1.77 -2.04
N ARG A 418 4.71 -1.00 -2.69
CA ARG A 418 4.42 -0.34 -3.96
C ARG A 418 4.52 -1.33 -5.11
N THR A 419 3.74 -1.11 -6.15
CA THR A 419 3.88 -1.83 -7.42
C THR A 419 4.52 -0.93 -8.49
N GLU A 420 4.61 -1.43 -9.72
CA GLU A 420 5.03 -0.63 -10.89
C GLU A 420 3.99 0.45 -11.25
N GLU A 421 2.71 0.21 -10.95
CA GLU A 421 1.64 1.19 -11.14
C GLU A 421 1.57 2.12 -9.91
N PRO A 422 1.64 3.46 -10.09
CA PRO A 422 1.83 4.40 -8.97
C PRO A 422 0.63 4.51 -8.03
N ASN A 423 -0.56 4.12 -8.48
CA ASN A 423 -1.80 4.08 -7.70
C ASN A 423 -2.18 2.67 -7.22
N VAL A 424 -1.33 1.66 -7.43
CA VAL A 424 -1.62 0.26 -7.05
C VAL A 424 -0.62 -0.21 -6.01
N PHE A 425 -1.14 -0.77 -4.93
CA PHE A 425 -0.38 -1.23 -3.77
C PHE A 425 -0.75 -2.67 -3.46
N VAL A 426 0.21 -3.42 -2.93
CA VAL A 426 -0.03 -4.77 -2.42
C VAL A 426 -0.06 -4.70 -0.90
N LEU A 427 -1.15 -5.18 -0.31
CA LEU A 427 -1.29 -5.33 1.14
C LEU A 427 -1.22 -6.81 1.49
N GLN A 428 -0.37 -7.13 2.46
CA GLN A 428 -0.20 -8.47 3.00
C GLN A 428 -0.20 -8.44 4.53
N TYR A 429 -0.41 -9.61 5.13
CA TYR A 429 -0.26 -9.84 6.57
C TYR A 429 0.43 -11.18 6.79
N LEU A 430 1.07 -11.34 7.94
CA LEU A 430 1.71 -12.61 8.32
C LEU A 430 0.64 -13.58 8.82
N ALA A 431 0.42 -14.66 8.06
CA ALA A 431 -0.56 -15.68 8.42
C ALA A 431 0.04 -16.71 9.40
N THR A 432 -0.73 -17.09 10.41
CA THR A 432 -0.35 -18.05 11.45
C THR A 432 -1.33 -19.22 11.53
N GLU A 433 -1.04 -20.18 12.41
CA GLU A 433 -2.04 -21.17 12.82
C GLU A 433 -3.24 -20.50 13.51
N ALA A 434 -4.36 -21.22 13.55
CA ALA A 434 -5.60 -20.74 14.16
C ALA A 434 -5.38 -20.43 15.64
N GLN A 435 -5.72 -19.20 16.03
CA GLN A 435 -5.72 -18.76 17.42
C GLN A 435 -7.14 -18.41 17.83
N GLU A 436 -7.58 -18.91 18.99
CA GLU A 436 -8.90 -18.61 19.54
C GLU A 436 -8.75 -17.78 20.81
N ARG A 437 -9.39 -16.60 20.82
CA ARG A 437 -9.36 -15.66 21.94
C ARG A 437 -10.71 -14.96 22.08
N ARG A 438 -11.06 -14.56 23.30
CA ARG A 438 -12.21 -13.67 23.56
C ARG A 438 -11.80 -12.23 23.35
N LEU A 439 -12.14 -11.67 22.20
CA LEU A 439 -11.73 -10.33 21.80
C LEU A 439 -12.86 -9.32 21.93
N LEU A 440 -12.49 -8.07 22.16
CA LEU A 440 -13.43 -6.97 22.23
C LEU A 440 -14.10 -6.77 20.87
N THR A 441 -15.43 -6.68 20.86
CA THR A 441 -16.26 -6.34 19.72
C THR A 441 -17.23 -5.22 20.10
N TYR A 442 -17.75 -4.50 19.10
CA TYR A 442 -18.75 -3.46 19.33
C TYR A 442 -20.13 -3.94 18.87
N ASP A 443 -21.06 -4.07 19.81
CA ASP A 443 -22.45 -4.38 19.54
C ASP A 443 -23.18 -3.07 19.18
N GLU A 444 -23.40 -2.85 17.88
CA GLU A 444 -24.09 -1.65 17.37
C GLU A 444 -25.52 -1.53 17.88
N ARG A 445 -26.20 -2.66 18.15
CA ARG A 445 -27.61 -2.68 18.55
C ARG A 445 -27.77 -2.27 20.00
N ARG A 446 -26.84 -2.69 20.86
CA ARG A 446 -26.81 -2.32 22.27
C ARG A 446 -26.03 -1.03 22.53
N ASN A 447 -25.24 -0.57 21.55
CA ASN A 447 -24.28 0.53 21.70
C ASN A 447 -23.34 0.27 22.90
N ARG A 448 -22.75 -0.93 22.92
CA ARG A 448 -21.89 -1.41 24.01
C ARG A 448 -20.74 -2.24 23.46
N TYR A 449 -19.61 -2.24 24.16
CA TYR A 449 -18.53 -3.17 23.89
C TYR A 449 -18.78 -4.51 24.59
N THR A 450 -18.54 -5.60 23.87
CA THR A 450 -18.74 -6.98 24.31
C THR A 450 -17.49 -7.80 24.00
N PHE A 451 -17.41 -9.02 24.56
CA PHE A 451 -16.32 -9.95 24.27
C PHE A 451 -16.88 -11.22 23.64
N GLU A 452 -16.35 -11.58 22.48
CA GLU A 452 -16.80 -12.70 21.66
C GLU A 452 -15.62 -13.63 21.33
N ASP A 453 -15.89 -14.94 21.30
CA ASP A 453 -14.90 -15.93 20.88
C ASP A 453 -14.57 -15.70 19.40
N THR A 454 -13.32 -15.31 19.14
CA THR A 454 -12.82 -14.93 17.82
C THR A 454 -11.67 -15.85 17.45
N THR A 455 -11.83 -16.56 16.33
CA THR A 455 -10.77 -17.37 15.74
C THR A 455 -10.10 -16.59 14.62
N PHE A 456 -8.79 -16.35 14.71
CA PHE A 456 -8.03 -15.60 13.72
C PHE A 456 -6.74 -16.34 13.31
N TYR A 457 -6.19 -15.96 12.16
CA TYR A 457 -5.09 -16.64 11.48
C TYR A 457 -3.97 -15.68 11.08
N CYS A 458 -3.82 -14.57 11.82
CA CYS A 458 -2.80 -13.56 11.57
C CYS A 458 -1.92 -13.38 12.80
N GLU A 459 -0.68 -12.98 12.56
CA GLU A 459 0.25 -12.54 13.60
C GLU A 459 -0.22 -11.20 14.17
N VAL A 460 -0.21 -11.11 15.50
CA VAL A 460 -0.70 -9.96 16.24
C VAL A 460 0.35 -9.49 17.24
N GLU A 461 0.41 -8.18 17.46
CA GLU A 461 1.08 -7.60 18.61
C GLU A 461 0.21 -7.83 19.85
N GLU A 462 0.67 -8.71 20.75
CA GLU A 462 -0.07 -9.11 21.95
C GLU A 462 -0.43 -7.91 22.83
N SER A 463 0.42 -6.89 22.86
CA SER A 463 0.20 -5.66 23.63
C SER A 463 -1.02 -4.86 23.12
N LEU A 464 -1.37 -4.98 21.84
CA LEU A 464 -2.51 -4.33 21.20
C LEU A 464 -3.79 -5.19 21.18
N LEU A 465 -3.68 -6.47 21.49
CA LEU A 465 -4.81 -7.39 21.49
C LEU A 465 -5.75 -7.09 22.66
N LEU A 466 -6.95 -6.60 22.36
CA LEU A 466 -8.00 -6.28 23.34
C LEU A 466 -8.74 -7.55 23.79
N SER A 467 -8.04 -8.42 24.52
CA SER A 467 -8.61 -9.67 25.05
C SER A 467 -9.34 -9.45 26.38
N GLU A 468 -10.34 -10.29 26.67
CA GLU A 468 -11.06 -10.24 27.95
C GLU A 468 -10.13 -10.47 29.14
N GLU A 469 -9.11 -11.33 28.98
CA GLU A 469 -8.15 -11.66 30.04
C GLU A 469 -7.36 -10.41 30.49
N ARG A 470 -6.93 -9.59 29.53
CA ARG A 470 -6.16 -8.37 29.82
C ARG A 470 -7.06 -7.18 30.19
N PHE A 471 -8.23 -7.07 29.55
CA PHE A 471 -9.09 -5.89 29.66
C PHE A 471 -10.54 -6.20 30.11
N PRO A 472 -10.77 -6.93 31.22
CA PRO A 472 -12.10 -7.40 31.59
C PRO A 472 -13.09 -6.27 31.88
N ARG A 473 -12.59 -5.10 32.30
CA ARG A 473 -13.39 -3.91 32.64
C ARG A 473 -14.02 -3.22 31.42
N LEU A 474 -13.61 -3.56 30.20
CA LEU A 474 -14.24 -3.04 28.97
C LEU A 474 -15.61 -3.67 28.70
N ARG A 475 -15.92 -4.81 29.34
CA ARG A 475 -17.17 -5.54 29.13
C ARG A 475 -18.38 -4.66 29.48
N ASN A 476 -19.33 -4.58 28.55
CA ASN A 476 -20.58 -3.82 28.67
C ASN A 476 -20.39 -2.31 28.92
N THR A 477 -19.21 -1.76 28.61
CA THR A 477 -19.01 -0.31 28.60
C THR A 477 -19.64 0.29 27.34
N ALA A 478 -20.06 1.55 27.41
CA ALA A 478 -20.56 2.28 26.24
C ALA A 478 -19.44 3.14 25.66
N PRO A 479 -19.41 3.40 24.34
CA PRO A 479 -18.52 4.40 23.77
C PRO A 479 -18.66 5.75 24.45
N LEU A 480 -17.56 6.49 24.55
CA LEU A 480 -17.59 7.82 25.14
C LEU A 480 -18.47 8.76 24.30
N PRO A 481 -19.21 9.68 24.95
CA PRO A 481 -19.97 10.70 24.24
C PRO A 481 -19.06 11.52 23.30
N PRO A 482 -19.53 11.95 22.11
CA PRO A 482 -18.71 12.68 21.15
C PRO A 482 -18.01 13.93 21.72
N ALA A 483 -18.65 14.62 22.68
CA ALA A 483 -18.06 15.78 23.35
C ALA A 483 -16.82 15.43 24.18
N VAL A 484 -16.83 14.25 24.83
CA VAL A 484 -15.71 13.75 25.64
C VAL A 484 -14.61 13.22 24.72
N ARG A 485 -14.96 12.46 23.68
CA ARG A 485 -13.97 11.95 22.70
C ARG A 485 -13.11 13.05 22.06
N ARG A 486 -13.70 14.23 21.81
CA ARG A 486 -12.95 15.37 21.26
C ARG A 486 -11.87 15.93 22.19
N ARG A 487 -11.92 15.63 23.49
CA ARG A 487 -10.96 16.10 24.51
C ARG A 487 -9.97 14.97 24.82
N PRO A 488 -8.74 14.99 24.27
CA PRO A 488 -7.78 13.89 24.42
C PRO A 488 -7.49 13.54 25.87
N ALA A 489 -7.32 14.55 26.74
CA ALA A 489 -7.07 14.36 28.16
C ALA A 489 -8.19 13.56 28.86
N ASP A 490 -9.45 13.81 28.53
CA ASP A 490 -10.56 13.06 29.11
C ASP A 490 -10.60 11.60 28.64
N VAL A 491 -10.23 11.35 27.38
CA VAL A 491 -10.14 9.98 26.84
C VAL A 491 -9.04 9.22 27.57
N VAL A 492 -7.88 9.85 27.78
CA VAL A 492 -6.77 9.27 28.54
C VAL A 492 -7.18 9.03 30.01
N ALA A 493 -7.81 10.01 30.66
CA ALA A 493 -8.34 9.87 32.02
C ALA A 493 -9.34 8.71 32.14
N HIS A 494 -10.25 8.57 31.15
CA HIS A 494 -11.16 7.43 31.10
C HIS A 494 -10.42 6.10 30.97
N ALA A 495 -9.40 6.01 30.10
CA ALA A 495 -8.58 4.83 29.96
C ALA A 495 -7.91 4.43 31.30
N PHE A 496 -7.39 5.39 32.08
CA PHE A 496 -6.88 5.12 33.43
C PHE A 496 -7.93 4.48 34.35
N THR A 497 -9.19 4.93 34.31
CA THR A 497 -10.25 4.32 35.14
C THR A 497 -10.57 2.88 34.73
N LEU A 498 -10.35 2.54 33.46
CA LEU A 498 -10.61 1.22 32.91
C LEU A 498 -9.47 0.25 33.19
N VAL A 499 -8.21 0.63 32.98
CA VAL A 499 -7.07 -0.30 33.09
C VAL A 499 -6.12 -0.03 34.25
N GLY A 500 -6.16 1.18 34.80
CA GLY A 500 -5.27 1.56 35.87
C GLY A 500 -5.50 0.77 37.16
N ARG A 501 -4.38 0.48 37.82
CA ARG A 501 -4.35 -0.06 39.18
C ARG A 501 -4.57 1.08 40.16
N LYS A 502 -5.48 0.89 41.11
CA LYS A 502 -5.80 1.93 42.08
C LYS A 502 -4.60 2.16 43.01
N GLU A 503 -4.17 3.41 43.14
CA GLU A 503 -3.06 3.81 44.00
C GLU A 503 -3.43 5.09 44.76
N GLY A 504 -3.72 4.95 46.04
CA GLY A 504 -4.30 6.03 46.85
C GLY A 504 -5.65 6.51 46.29
N ALA A 505 -5.72 7.81 45.97
CA ALA A 505 -6.87 8.45 45.34
C ALA A 505 -6.84 8.38 43.80
N GLY A 506 -5.74 7.92 43.21
CA GLY A 506 -5.52 7.91 41.77
C GLY A 506 -5.43 6.51 41.16
N TYR A 507 -4.99 6.49 39.90
CA TYR A 507 -4.81 5.30 39.08
C TYR A 507 -3.42 5.29 38.46
N ARG A 508 -2.72 4.16 38.52
CA ARG A 508 -1.43 3.92 37.89
C ARG A 508 -1.58 3.01 36.67
N ALA A 509 -1.02 3.40 35.53
CA ALA A 509 -1.03 2.59 34.30
C ALA A 509 0.22 2.86 33.44
N SER A 510 0.65 1.86 32.67
CA SER A 510 1.71 2.05 31.68
C SER A 510 1.17 2.58 30.34
N LEU A 511 2.05 3.14 29.52
CA LEU A 511 1.72 3.52 28.14
C LEU A 511 1.21 2.33 27.33
N GLU A 512 1.78 1.15 27.53
CA GLU A 512 1.39 -0.09 26.85
C GLU A 512 -0.05 -0.52 27.22
N GLU A 513 -0.48 -0.30 28.46
CA GLU A 513 -1.85 -0.57 28.91
C GLU A 513 -2.84 0.49 28.41
N LEU A 514 -2.43 1.76 28.38
CA LEU A 514 -3.29 2.89 27.98
C LEU A 514 -3.49 2.95 26.47
N TYR A 515 -2.44 2.72 25.68
CA TYR A 515 -2.42 2.90 24.23
C TYR A 515 -3.53 2.13 23.47
N PRO A 516 -3.74 0.81 23.69
CA PRO A 516 -4.82 0.09 23.00
C PRO A 516 -6.21 0.57 23.43
N VAL A 517 -6.36 1.05 24.67
CA VAL A 517 -7.65 1.48 25.23
C VAL A 517 -8.06 2.85 24.74
N VAL A 518 -7.15 3.82 24.69
CA VAL A 518 -7.47 5.15 24.13
C VAL A 518 -7.86 5.04 22.65
N ASN A 519 -7.20 4.12 21.93
CA ASN A 519 -7.48 3.78 20.54
C ASN A 519 -8.78 2.98 20.32
N ILE A 520 -9.59 2.71 21.37
CA ILE A 520 -10.97 2.25 21.19
C ILE A 520 -11.88 3.43 20.82
N GLU A 521 -11.62 4.58 21.43
CA GLU A 521 -12.52 5.74 21.40
C GLU A 521 -12.15 6.75 20.31
N ARG A 522 -10.85 6.94 20.07
CA ARG A 522 -10.30 7.79 19.00
C ARG A 522 -8.86 7.40 18.70
N PRO A 523 -8.31 7.71 17.51
CA PRO A 523 -6.93 7.42 17.19
C PRO A 523 -5.96 8.23 18.06
N PHE A 524 -4.90 7.57 18.48
CA PHE A 524 -3.71 8.12 19.13
C PHE A 524 -2.48 7.46 18.52
N SER A 525 -1.44 8.24 18.22
CA SER A 525 -0.08 7.70 18.12
C SER A 525 0.55 7.60 19.51
N MET A 526 1.62 6.82 19.63
CA MET A 526 2.37 6.74 20.88
C MET A 526 3.00 8.08 21.27
N GLU A 527 3.44 8.87 20.28
CA GLU A 527 3.96 10.22 20.50
C GLU A 527 2.88 11.16 21.02
N TYR A 528 1.69 11.12 20.41
CA TYR A 528 0.57 11.96 20.81
C TYR A 528 0.06 11.60 22.22
N LEU A 529 0.01 10.32 22.56
CA LEU A 529 -0.35 9.87 23.91
C LEU A 529 0.61 10.44 24.96
N ARG A 530 1.93 10.32 24.73
CA ARG A 530 2.95 10.90 25.61
C ARG A 530 2.79 12.40 25.75
N ARG A 531 2.60 13.10 24.64
CA ARG A 531 2.39 14.56 24.63
C ARG A 531 1.17 14.97 25.47
N VAL A 532 0.06 14.24 25.38
CA VAL A 532 -1.14 14.52 26.18
C VAL A 532 -0.90 14.29 27.68
N LEU A 533 -0.15 13.23 28.03
CA LEU A 533 0.23 12.95 29.41
C LEU A 533 1.16 14.01 29.99
N ASP A 534 2.12 14.49 29.20
CA ASP A 534 3.13 15.47 29.64
C ASP A 534 2.57 16.90 29.76
N LEU A 535 1.50 17.23 29.01
CA LEU A 535 0.94 18.58 28.96
C LEU A 535 -0.11 18.88 30.03
N MET A 536 -0.67 17.87 30.70
CA MET A 536 -1.83 18.05 31.59
C MET A 536 -1.47 17.71 33.03
N ASP A 537 -1.69 18.65 33.95
CA ASP A 537 -1.31 18.53 35.37
C ASP A 537 -1.99 17.37 36.13
N VAL A 538 -3.07 16.80 35.58
CA VAL A 538 -3.78 15.65 36.17
C VAL A 538 -3.04 14.33 35.98
N PHE A 539 -2.03 14.30 35.10
CA PHE A 539 -1.17 13.16 34.86
C PHE A 539 0.25 13.45 35.37
N ALA A 540 0.86 12.48 36.04
CA ALA A 540 2.23 12.61 36.53
C ALA A 540 3.06 11.37 36.15
N PRO A 541 4.26 11.51 35.57
CA PRO A 541 5.15 10.38 35.35
C PRO A 541 5.61 9.80 36.69
N THR A 542 5.82 8.49 36.74
CA THR A 542 6.41 7.80 37.91
C THR A 542 7.92 7.63 37.75
N GLU A 543 8.58 7.07 38.77
CA GLU A 543 10.00 6.67 38.67
C GLU A 543 10.24 5.58 37.61
N GLU A 544 9.22 4.79 37.28
CA GLU A 544 9.28 3.78 36.21
C GLU A 544 9.00 4.41 34.84
N GLU A 545 9.91 4.19 33.89
CA GLU A 545 9.79 4.73 32.53
C GLU A 545 8.52 4.24 31.84
N GLY A 546 7.78 5.17 31.24
CA GLY A 546 6.54 4.85 30.53
C GLY A 546 5.36 4.51 31.44
N VAL A 547 5.46 4.76 32.75
CA VAL A 547 4.36 4.57 33.71
C VAL A 547 3.94 5.91 34.30
N TYR A 548 2.63 6.13 34.35
CA TYR A 548 2.02 7.39 34.75
C TYR A 548 0.97 7.17 35.84
N LEU A 549 0.74 8.21 36.63
CA LEU A 549 -0.33 8.33 37.61
C LEU A 549 -1.37 9.33 37.10
N TYR A 550 -2.64 8.97 37.21
CA TYR A 550 -3.78 9.86 37.04
C TYR A 550 -4.42 10.14 38.39
N THR A 551 -4.53 11.42 38.73
CA THR A 551 -5.24 11.88 39.94
C THR A 551 -6.51 12.59 39.49
N PRO A 552 -7.70 11.99 39.68
CA PRO A 552 -8.95 12.67 39.41
C PRO A 552 -9.02 13.97 40.22
N ALA A 553 -9.52 15.04 39.62
CA ALA A 553 -9.86 16.23 40.39
C ALA A 553 -10.91 15.85 41.46
N GLU A 554 -10.75 16.33 42.69
CA GLU A 554 -11.77 16.13 43.74
C GLU A 554 -13.10 16.71 43.22
N GLU A 555 -14.16 15.90 43.23
CA GLU A 555 -15.51 16.38 42.93
C GLU A 555 -15.91 17.36 44.03
N GLU A 556 -15.84 18.68 43.76
CA GLU A 556 -16.47 19.73 44.59
C GLU A 556 -18.00 19.73 44.43
#